data_AF-A0ABD3XR83-F1
#
_entry.id   AF-A0ABD3XR83-F1
#
_cell.length_a   1.000
_cell.length_b   1.000
_cell.length_c   1.000
_cell.angle_alpha   90.00
_cell.angle_beta   90.00
_cell.angle_gamma   90.00
#
_symmetry.space_group_name_H-M   'P 1'
#
loop_
_entity.id
_entity.type
_entity.pdbx_description
1 polymer ?
#
loop_
_entity_poly.entity_id
_entity_poly.type
_entity_poly.pdbx_seq_one_letter_code
_entity_poly.pdbx_strand_id
1 'polypeptide(L)'
;GKTDEICKKYFREIRSYLKDKPTRFHLIHEDFAIDNTVVDIKLDDLKRKIVEVASQQPYWGEKIPARWLILEQELMRHKAAGWKVISREAVEKINKEGTVPIEKGEELDLFLRYLHETGTIIYF
;
A
#
# COMPACT_ATOMS: atom_id res chain seq x y z
N GLY A 1 25.23 24.14 6.96
CA GLY A 1 26.05 24.07 5.72
C GLY A 1 25.15 24.32 4.52
N LYS A 2 25.70 24.79 3.39
CA LYS A 2 24.93 25.26 2.22
C LYS A 2 23.85 24.27 1.72
N THR A 3 24.10 22.97 1.78
CA THR A 3 23.13 21.91 1.41
C THR A 3 21.93 21.86 2.35
N ASP A 4 22.14 21.99 3.66
CA ASP A 4 21.07 21.96 4.67
C ASP A 4 20.12 23.17 4.52
N GLU A 5 20.65 24.33 4.17
CA GLU A 5 19.84 25.53 3.90
C GLU A 5 18.97 25.39 2.65
N ILE A 6 19.51 24.76 1.60
CA ILE A 6 18.77 24.46 0.36
C ILE A 6 17.64 23.47 0.66
N CYS A 7 17.90 22.38 1.39
CA CYS A 7 16.87 21.42 1.79
C CYS A 7 15.75 22.10 2.58
N LYS A 8 16.09 22.94 3.57
CA LYS A 8 15.11 23.71 4.36
C LYS A 8 14.27 24.65 3.51
N LYS A 9 14.85 25.26 2.46
CA LYS A 9 14.09 26.08 1.50
C LYS A 9 13.06 25.22 0.77
N TYR A 10 13.46 24.09 0.19
CA TYR A 10 12.55 23.21 -0.53
C TYR A 10 11.42 22.66 0.35
N PHE A 11 11.71 22.22 1.58
CA PHE A 11 10.67 21.75 2.49
C PHE A 11 9.62 22.82 2.81
N ARG A 12 10.05 24.08 3.00
CA ARG A 12 9.11 25.20 3.20
C ARG A 12 8.23 25.43 1.97
N GLU A 13 8.80 25.38 0.77
CA GLU A 13 8.04 25.55 -0.47
C GLU A 13 7.03 24.41 -0.68
N ILE A 14 7.44 23.16 -0.49
CA ILE A 14 6.57 21.98 -0.58
C ILE A 14 5.42 22.07 0.44
N ARG A 15 5.73 22.36 1.71
CA ARG A 15 4.71 22.49 2.76
C ARG A 15 3.74 23.64 2.48
N SER A 16 4.25 24.79 1.99
CA SER A 16 3.42 25.92 1.60
C SER A 16 2.47 25.55 0.45
N TYR A 17 2.95 24.82 -0.55
CA TYR A 17 2.14 24.39 -1.69
C TYR A 17 1.04 23.41 -1.28
N LEU A 18 1.34 22.48 -0.37
CA LEU A 18 0.41 21.45 0.06
C LEU A 18 -0.60 21.92 1.12
N LYS A 19 -0.37 23.08 1.76
CA LYS A 19 -1.20 23.61 2.86
C LYS A 19 -2.70 23.71 2.54
N ASP A 20 -3.03 24.03 1.30
CA ASP A 20 -4.41 24.23 0.84
C ASP A 20 -4.94 23.04 0.02
N LYS A 21 -4.18 21.94 -0.05
CA LYS A 21 -4.58 20.72 -0.75
C LYS A 21 -5.23 19.73 0.22
N PRO A 22 -6.14 18.85 -0.25
CA PRO A 22 -6.65 17.75 0.58
C PRO A 22 -5.54 16.86 1.16
N THR A 23 -4.40 16.77 0.47
CA THR A 23 -3.25 16.00 0.93
C THR A 23 -2.58 16.53 2.19
N ARG A 24 -2.91 17.75 2.64
CA ARG A 24 -2.36 18.34 3.87
C ARG A 24 -2.57 17.46 5.11
N PHE A 25 -3.67 16.72 5.16
CA PHE A 25 -4.01 15.86 6.30
C PHE A 25 -3.11 14.63 6.39
N HIS A 26 -2.40 14.29 5.31
CA HIS A 26 -1.44 13.18 5.27
C HIS A 26 0.01 13.64 5.53
N LEU A 27 0.25 14.94 5.76
CA LEU A 27 1.58 15.45 6.03
C LEU A 27 1.98 15.21 7.49
N ILE A 28 3.09 14.50 7.67
CA ILE A 28 3.76 14.43 8.97
C ILE A 28 4.54 15.72 9.26
N HIS A 29 4.84 15.96 10.54
CA HIS A 29 5.57 17.16 10.96
C HIS A 29 7.06 17.12 10.63
N GLU A 30 7.62 15.95 10.41
CA GLU A 30 9.06 15.73 10.19
C GLU A 30 9.42 15.75 8.70
N ASP A 31 10.62 16.26 8.38
CA ASP A 31 11.16 16.33 7.02
C ASP A 31 12.42 15.45 6.92
N PHE A 32 12.52 14.64 5.87
CA PHE A 32 13.64 13.73 5.63
C PHE A 32 14.30 14.06 4.28
N ALA A 33 15.55 14.51 4.32
CA ALA A 33 16.38 14.66 3.13
C ALA A 33 17.39 13.50 3.10
N ILE A 34 17.29 12.67 2.06
CA ILE A 34 18.07 11.43 1.92
C ILE A 34 18.81 11.46 0.59
N ASP A 35 20.08 11.10 0.64
CA ASP A 35 20.88 10.85 -0.56
C ASP A 35 20.88 9.34 -0.88
N ASN A 36 20.13 8.96 -1.92
CA ASN A 36 20.04 7.56 -2.36
C ASN A 36 21.27 7.07 -3.15
N THR A 37 22.29 7.91 -3.35
CA THR A 37 23.54 7.52 -4.03
C THR A 37 24.62 7.02 -3.07
N VAL A 38 24.40 7.19 -1.76
CA VAL A 38 25.32 6.79 -0.69
C VAL A 38 24.57 6.05 0.42
N VAL A 39 25.32 5.42 1.32
CA VAL A 39 24.75 4.88 2.57
C VAL A 39 24.48 6.06 3.51
N ASP A 40 23.28 6.62 3.42
CA ASP A 40 22.83 7.71 4.27
C ASP A 40 22.26 7.17 5.59
N ILE A 41 22.85 7.56 6.72
CA ILE A 41 22.38 7.17 8.06
C ILE A 41 20.94 7.62 8.33
N LYS A 42 20.46 8.67 7.67
CA LYS A 42 19.09 9.18 7.82
C LYS A 42 18.05 8.27 7.18
N LEU A 43 18.48 7.35 6.31
CA LEU A 43 17.58 6.36 5.72
C LEU A 43 16.97 5.46 6.80
N ASP A 44 17.73 5.10 7.83
CA ASP A 44 17.22 4.26 8.91
C ASP A 44 16.24 5.02 9.81
N ASP A 45 16.44 6.33 9.99
CA ASP A 45 15.47 7.20 10.66
C ASP A 45 14.16 7.30 9.87
N LEU A 46 14.22 7.46 8.55
CA LEU A 46 13.02 7.42 7.71
C LEU A 46 12.31 6.08 7.79
N LYS A 47 13.03 4.95 7.71
CA LYS A 47 12.43 3.61 7.82
C LYS A 47 11.69 3.46 9.14
N ARG A 48 12.31 3.89 10.25
CA ARG A 48 11.71 3.86 11.58
C ARG A 48 10.43 4.69 11.62
N LYS A 49 10.46 5.89 11.02
CA LYS A 49 9.29 6.77 10.97
C LYS A 49 8.15 6.19 10.13
N ILE A 50 8.47 5.55 9.00
CA ILE A 50 7.48 4.85 8.16
C ILE A 50 6.78 3.76 8.98
N VAL A 51 7.53 2.94 9.72
CA VAL A 51 6.95 1.88 10.56
C VAL A 51 6.11 2.48 11.69
N GLU A 52 6.59 3.54 12.35
CA GLU A 52 5.83 4.26 13.38
C GLU A 52 4.47 4.72 12.86
N VAL A 53 4.45 5.45 11.73
CA VAL A 53 3.22 5.97 11.12
C VAL A 53 2.31 4.85 10.61
N ALA A 54 2.88 3.80 10.01
CA ALA A 54 2.12 2.64 9.55
C ALA A 54 1.45 1.91 10.72
N SER A 55 2.15 1.77 11.85
CA SER A 55 1.62 1.10 13.04
C SER A 55 0.48 1.85 13.74
N GLN A 56 0.33 3.15 13.46
CA GLN A 56 -0.76 3.98 13.98
C GLN A 56 -2.04 3.87 13.14
N GLN A 57 -1.98 3.22 11.97
CA GLN A 57 -3.16 3.05 11.13
C GLN A 57 -4.16 2.11 11.80
N PRO A 58 -5.49 2.39 11.74
CA PRO A 58 -6.50 1.57 12.41
C PRO A 58 -6.47 0.09 12.01
N TYR A 59 -6.12 -0.16 10.75
CA TYR A 59 -6.04 -1.50 10.17
C TYR A 59 -4.73 -2.24 10.47
N TRP A 60 -3.78 -1.61 11.16
CA TRP A 60 -2.52 -2.25 11.48
C TRP A 60 -2.72 -3.43 12.43
N GLY A 61 -2.29 -4.62 12.01
CA GLY A 61 -2.46 -5.84 12.79
C GLY A 61 -3.89 -6.39 12.80
N GLU A 62 -4.79 -5.85 11.97
CA GLU A 62 -6.09 -6.47 11.76
C GLU A 62 -5.95 -7.88 11.20
N LYS A 63 -6.82 -8.77 11.69
CA LYS A 63 -6.84 -10.16 11.26
C LYS A 63 -7.68 -10.29 10.01
N ILE A 64 -7.10 -10.82 8.96
CA ILE A 64 -7.82 -11.21 7.75
C ILE A 64 -8.07 -12.73 7.73
N PRO A 65 -9.13 -13.21 7.07
CA PRO A 65 -9.36 -14.63 6.90
C PRO A 65 -8.21 -15.30 6.13
N ALA A 66 -7.65 -16.39 6.65
CA ALA A 66 -6.53 -17.08 6.02
C ALA A 66 -6.84 -17.57 4.59
N ARG A 67 -8.10 -17.88 4.30
CA ARG A 67 -8.56 -18.29 2.95
C ARG A 67 -8.38 -17.20 1.90
N TRP A 68 -8.39 -15.91 2.30
CA TRP A 68 -8.12 -14.80 1.39
C TRP A 68 -6.70 -14.84 0.86
N LEU A 69 -5.73 -15.23 1.70
CA LEU A 69 -4.33 -15.35 1.29
C LEU A 69 -4.13 -16.41 0.20
N ILE A 70 -4.90 -17.50 0.26
CA ILE A 70 -4.82 -18.57 -0.75
C ILE A 70 -5.27 -18.05 -2.11
N LEU A 71 -6.45 -17.42 -2.16
CA LEU A 71 -6.96 -16.86 -3.40
C LEU A 71 -6.09 -15.71 -3.93
N GLU A 72 -5.60 -14.83 -3.05
CA GLU A 72 -4.67 -13.76 -3.43
C GLU A 72 -3.41 -14.33 -4.08
N GLN A 73 -2.80 -15.37 -3.51
CA GLN A 73 -1.62 -16.01 -4.09
C GLN A 73 -1.89 -16.58 -5.48
N GLU A 74 -3.03 -17.25 -5.71
CA GLU A 74 -3.37 -17.74 -7.04
C GLU A 74 -3.55 -16.59 -8.04
N LEU A 75 -4.26 -15.52 -7.65
CA LEU A 75 -4.41 -14.33 -8.50
C LEU A 75 -3.04 -13.69 -8.82
N MET A 76 -2.12 -13.64 -7.87
CA MET A 76 -0.76 -13.14 -8.10
C MET A 76 0.04 -14.05 -9.05
N ARG A 77 -0.16 -15.36 -9.03
CA ARG A 77 0.45 -16.28 -10.02
C ARG A 77 -0.07 -16.02 -11.43
N HIS A 78 -1.38 -15.82 -11.59
CA HIS A 78 -1.96 -15.44 -12.88
C HIS A 78 -1.41 -14.10 -13.38
N LYS A 79 -1.30 -13.11 -12.48
CA LYS A 79 -0.66 -11.81 -12.78
C LYS A 79 0.79 -11.98 -13.24
N ALA A 80 1.57 -12.81 -12.54
CA ALA A 80 2.95 -13.12 -12.91
C ALA A 80 3.05 -13.86 -14.26
N ALA A 81 2.06 -14.67 -14.60
CA ALA A 81 1.93 -15.30 -15.92
C ALA A 81 1.47 -14.33 -17.04
N GLY A 82 1.32 -13.04 -16.73
CA GLY A 82 1.01 -11.99 -17.70
C GLY A 82 -0.46 -11.62 -17.82
N TRP A 83 -1.33 -12.16 -16.95
CA TRP A 83 -2.75 -11.81 -16.97
C TRP A 83 -2.92 -10.38 -16.42
N LYS A 84 -3.33 -9.46 -17.30
CA LYS A 84 -3.53 -8.05 -16.94
C LYS A 84 -4.95 -7.75 -16.44
N VAL A 85 -5.92 -8.52 -16.92
CA VAL A 85 -7.35 -8.35 -16.63
C VAL A 85 -7.95 -9.73 -16.50
N ILE A 86 -8.86 -9.91 -15.53
CA ILE A 86 -9.59 -11.15 -15.29
C ILE A 86 -11.05 -10.80 -14.99
N SER A 87 -11.99 -11.60 -15.48
CA SER A 87 -13.42 -11.39 -15.20
C SER A 87 -13.80 -11.94 -13.81
N ARG A 88 -14.92 -11.47 -13.27
CA ARG A 88 -15.44 -11.96 -11.99
C ARG A 88 -15.72 -13.47 -12.03
N GLU A 89 -16.27 -13.98 -13.13
CA GLU A 89 -16.57 -15.40 -13.31
C GLU A 89 -15.29 -16.24 -13.30
N ALA A 90 -14.21 -15.73 -13.90
CA ALA A 90 -12.91 -16.41 -13.87
C ALA A 90 -12.30 -16.42 -12.46
N VAL A 91 -12.43 -15.32 -11.70
CA VAL A 91 -12.04 -15.30 -10.28
C VAL A 91 -12.85 -16.30 -9.46
N GLU A 92 -14.17 -16.37 -9.67
CA GLU A 92 -15.04 -17.34 -9.00
C GLU A 92 -14.64 -18.79 -9.31
N LYS A 93 -14.22 -19.05 -10.56
CA LYS A 93 -13.71 -20.36 -10.97
C LYS A 93 -12.40 -20.69 -10.24
N ILE A 94 -11.43 -19.78 -10.24
CA ILE A 94 -10.15 -19.96 -9.52
C ILE A 94 -10.41 -20.20 -8.03
N ASN A 95 -11.31 -19.43 -7.42
CA ASN A 95 -11.71 -19.61 -6.02
C ASN A 95 -12.28 -21.01 -5.76
N LYS A 96 -13.18 -21.50 -6.63
CA LYS A 96 -13.78 -22.84 -6.50
C LYS A 96 -12.77 -23.98 -6.69
N GLU A 97 -11.75 -23.78 -7.52
CA GLU A 97 -10.68 -24.76 -7.77
C GLU A 97 -9.60 -24.75 -6.66
N GLY A 98 -9.60 -23.73 -5.79
CA GLY A 98 -8.68 -23.59 -4.67
C GLY A 98 -8.91 -24.59 -3.54
N THR A 99 -7.89 -24.78 -2.70
CA THR A 99 -7.92 -25.74 -1.58
C THR A 99 -8.84 -25.32 -0.44
N VAL A 100 -9.04 -24.02 -0.24
CA VAL A 100 -9.90 -23.45 0.79
C VAL A 100 -10.74 -22.32 0.17
N PRO A 101 -11.83 -22.64 -0.54
CA PRO A 101 -12.62 -21.64 -1.24
C PRO A 101 -13.29 -20.65 -0.28
N ILE A 102 -13.52 -19.44 -0.77
CA ILE A 102 -14.49 -18.49 -0.20
C ILE A 102 -15.88 -18.95 -0.63
N GLU A 103 -16.71 -19.35 0.34
CA GLU A 103 -18.01 -20.00 0.06
C GLU A 103 -19.11 -19.00 -0.27
N LYS A 104 -19.08 -17.83 0.37
CA LYS A 104 -20.13 -16.82 0.24
C LYS A 104 -19.75 -15.76 -0.79
N GLY A 105 -20.66 -15.46 -1.71
CA GLY A 105 -20.45 -14.42 -2.73
C GLY A 105 -20.18 -13.03 -2.13
N GLU A 106 -20.83 -12.70 -1.01
CA GLU A 106 -20.59 -11.45 -0.27
C GLU A 106 -19.17 -11.37 0.31
N GLU A 107 -18.64 -12.50 0.80
CA GLU A 107 -17.26 -12.56 1.30
C GLU A 107 -16.25 -12.43 0.15
N LEU A 108 -16.55 -13.00 -1.01
CA LEU A 108 -15.70 -12.85 -2.19
C LEU A 108 -15.68 -11.40 -2.68
N ASP A 109 -16.83 -10.72 -2.65
CA ASP A 109 -16.92 -9.29 -2.99
C ASP A 109 -16.11 -8.44 -2.01
N LEU A 110 -16.21 -8.73 -0.70
CA LEU A 110 -15.44 -8.07 0.34
C LEU A 110 -13.93 -8.28 0.15
N PHE A 111 -13.51 -9.50 -0.18
CA PHE A 111 -12.11 -9.82 -0.50
C PHE A 111 -11.59 -8.99 -1.70
N LEU A 112 -12.37 -8.90 -2.78
CA LEU A 112 -11.96 -8.15 -3.97
C LEU A 112 -11.85 -6.65 -3.70
N ARG A 113 -12.78 -6.10 -2.91
CA ARG A 113 -12.69 -4.70 -2.44
C ARG A 113 -11.48 -4.50 -1.54
N TYR A 114 -11.20 -5.43 -0.63
CA TYR A 114 -10.00 -5.36 0.20
C TYR A 114 -8.73 -5.27 -0.66
N LEU A 115 -8.57 -6.13 -1.67
CA LEU A 115 -7.42 -6.05 -2.58
C LEU A 115 -7.37 -4.77 -3.42
N HIS A 116 -8.52 -4.14 -3.68
CA HIS A 116 -8.59 -2.84 -4.34
C HIS A 116 -8.08 -1.72 -3.43
N GLU A 117 -8.57 -1.67 -2.19
CA GLU A 117 -8.18 -0.65 -1.22
C GLU A 117 -6.69 -0.75 -0.83
N THR A 118 -6.11 -1.95 -0.83
CA THR A 118 -4.67 -2.16 -0.59
C THR A 118 -3.80 -1.90 -1.83
N GLY A 119 -4.40 -1.62 -2.99
CA GLY A 119 -3.69 -1.40 -4.25
C GLY A 119 -3.09 -2.67 -4.88
N THR A 120 -3.49 -3.86 -4.42
CA THR A 120 -3.02 -5.13 -4.97
C THR A 120 -3.59 -5.38 -6.38
N ILE A 121 -4.87 -5.09 -6.56
CA ILE A 121 -5.59 -5.14 -7.84
C ILE A 121 -6.47 -3.89 -8.01
N ILE A 122 -7.06 -3.71 -9.20
CA ILE A 122 -8.13 -2.74 -9.41
C ILE A 122 -9.41 -3.53 -9.67
N TYR A 123 -10.45 -3.25 -8.87
CA TYR A 123 -11.75 -3.93 -8.92
C TYR A 123 -12.85 -2.88 -9.14
N PHE A 124 -13.88 -3.23 -9.93
CA PHE A 124 -14.97 -2.35 -10.35
C PHE A 124 -16.34 -2.99 -10.08
#